data_AF-A0AA43FIM3-F1
#
_entry.id   AF-A0AA43FIM3-F1
#
_cell.length_a   1.000
_cell.length_b   1.000
_cell.length_c   1.000
_cell.angle_alpha   90.00
_cell.angle_beta   90.00
_cell.angle_gamma   90.00
#
_symmetry.space_group_name_H-M   'P 1'
#
loop_
_entity.id
_entity.type
_entity.pdbx_description
1 polymer ?
#
loop_
_entity_poly.entity_id
_entity_poly.type
_entity_poly.pdbx_seq_one_letter_code
_entity_poly.pdbx_strand_id
1 'polypeptide(L)'
;FHFALDRVTKYPDAADQEMEIWDTAYLEFILPGGVRADFSAVYNETEAFINDGAVRLFLKRGCWGIGLSGLYKKKIVSDSPDGPVINEETKIMLSIDLLGLGDTLGEVAQPLAGRKI
;
A
#
# COMPACT_ATOMS: atom_id res chain seq x y z
N PHE A 1 5.30 15.44 4.95
CA PHE A 1 5.54 14.15 5.63
C PHE A 1 4.25 13.77 6.32
N HIS A 2 3.80 12.55 6.10
CA HIS A 2 2.63 11.99 6.75
C HIS A 2 3.00 10.60 7.24
N PHE A 3 2.70 10.31 8.50
CA PHE A 3 2.85 9.00 9.10
C PHE A 3 1.53 8.62 9.77
N ALA A 4 1.08 7.41 9.51
CA ALA A 4 -0.09 6.83 10.15
C ALA A 4 0.24 5.40 10.59
N LEU A 5 -0.31 5.03 11.75
CA LEU A 5 -0.29 3.68 12.26
C LEU A 5 -1.73 3.34 12.60
N ASP A 6 -2.21 2.22 12.06
CA ASP A 6 -3.54 1.71 12.34
C ASP A 6 -3.45 0.29 12.90
N ARG A 7 -4.27 -0.01 13.90
CA ARG A 7 -4.36 -1.32 14.52
C ARG A 7 -5.76 -1.85 14.30
N VAL A 8 -5.85 -2.98 13.62
CA VAL A 8 -7.09 -3.71 13.40
C VAL A 8 -7.06 -4.97 14.26
N THR A 9 -7.98 -5.04 15.22
CA THR A 9 -8.19 -6.23 16.04
C THR A 9 -9.45 -6.93 15.57
N LYS A 10 -9.33 -8.19 15.15
CA LYS A 10 -10.48 -9.04 14.85
C LYS A 10 -10.72 -9.97 16.03
N TYR A 11 -11.85 -9.76 16.68
CA TYR A 11 -12.27 -10.63 17.77
C TYR A 11 -12.75 -11.96 17.19
N PRO A 12 -12.37 -13.08 17.82
CA PRO A 12 -12.85 -14.38 17.42
C PRO A 12 -14.36 -14.50 17.70
N ASP A 13 -15.11 -15.11 16.77
CA ASP A 13 -16.54 -15.38 16.95
C ASP A 13 -16.79 -16.57 17.90
N ALA A 14 -15.75 -17.35 18.22
CA ALA A 14 -15.79 -18.54 19.07
C ALA A 14 -14.63 -18.54 20.08
N ALA A 15 -14.82 -19.15 21.26
CA ALA A 15 -13.88 -19.09 22.38
C ALA A 15 -12.53 -19.80 22.13
N ASP A 16 -12.46 -20.60 21.08
CA ASP A 16 -11.33 -21.43 20.65
C ASP A 16 -10.53 -20.84 19.48
N GLN A 17 -10.91 -19.66 18.98
CA GLN A 17 -10.15 -18.94 17.95
C GLN A 17 -9.23 -17.90 18.60
N GLU A 18 -8.00 -17.81 18.09
CA GLU A 18 -7.05 -16.80 18.53
C GLU A 18 -7.45 -15.40 18.03
N MET A 19 -7.16 -14.38 18.83
CA MET A 19 -7.37 -13.00 18.43
C MET A 19 -6.37 -12.64 17.32
N GLU A 20 -6.89 -12.18 16.19
CA GLU A 20 -6.08 -11.78 15.05
C GLU A 20 -5.82 -10.28 15.14
N ILE A 21 -4.55 -9.89 15.27
CA ILE A 21 -4.15 -8.48 15.39
C ILE A 21 -3.26 -8.12 14.21
N TRP A 22 -3.70 -7.10 13.46
CA TRP A 22 -3.00 -6.57 12.30
C TRP A 22 -2.60 -5.12 12.55
N ASP A 23 -1.31 -4.83 12.46
CA ASP A 23 -0.79 -3.47 12.54
C ASP A 23 -0.37 -2.98 11.15
N THR A 24 -0.97 -1.90 10.67
CA THR A 24 -0.64 -1.28 9.39
C THR A 24 0.11 0.02 9.62
N ALA A 25 1.35 0.09 9.15
CA ALA A 25 2.13 1.31 9.11
C ALA A 25 2.08 1.93 7.72
N TYR A 26 1.82 3.24 7.64
CA TYR A 26 1.87 4.04 6.42
C TYR A 26 2.77 5.25 6.60
N LEU A 27 3.63 5.49 5.62
CA LEU A 27 4.57 6.60 5.60
C LEU A 27 4.61 7.23 4.21
N GLU A 28 4.47 8.55 4.15
CA GLU A 28 4.58 9.34 2.93
C GLU A 28 5.51 10.53 3.12
N PHE A 29 6.35 10.77 2.12
CA PHE A 29 7.19 11.96 2.04
C PHE A 29 7.35 12.44 0.59
N ILE A 30 7.58 13.75 0.47
CA ILE A 30 7.91 14.39 -0.81
C ILE A 30 9.42 14.59 -0.82
N LEU A 31 10.08 13.94 -1.76
CA LEU A 31 11.51 14.07 -2.02
C LEU A 31 11.80 15.33 -2.86
N PRO A 32 13.06 15.81 -2.85
CA PRO A 32 13.49 16.85 -3.77
C PRO A 32 13.14 16.54 -5.23
N GLY A 33 12.76 17.57 -5.99
CA GLY A 33 12.34 17.40 -7.39
C GLY A 33 10.87 16.99 -7.57
N GLY A 34 10.07 16.96 -6.49
CA GLY A 34 8.63 16.71 -6.55
C GLY A 34 8.25 15.24 -6.69
N VAL A 35 9.17 14.34 -6.34
CA VAL A 35 8.90 12.89 -6.29
C VAL A 35 8.17 12.58 -4.99
N ARG A 36 7.00 11.97 -5.06
CA ARG A 36 6.30 11.40 -3.91
C ARG A 36 6.83 9.99 -3.66
N ALA A 37 7.10 9.68 -2.41
CA ALA A 37 7.47 8.36 -1.96
C ALA A 37 6.49 7.91 -0.88
N ASP A 38 5.91 6.73 -1.07
CA ASP A 38 4.97 6.11 -0.15
C ASP A 38 5.48 4.73 0.26
N PHE A 39 5.37 4.41 1.53
CA PHE A 39 5.68 3.11 2.10
C PHE A 39 4.49 2.64 2.94
N SER A 40 4.13 1.37 2.80
CA SER A 40 3.14 0.72 3.64
C SER A 40 3.60 -0.67 4.04
N ALA A 41 3.35 -1.07 5.28
CA ALA A 41 3.61 -2.42 5.76
C ALA A 41 2.47 -2.89 6.67
N VAL A 42 2.10 -4.15 6.55
CA VAL A 42 1.07 -4.83 7.34
C VAL A 42 1.75 -5.93 8.13
N TYR A 43 1.86 -5.74 9.43
CA TYR A 43 2.40 -6.70 10.38
C TYR A 43 1.26 -7.55 10.96
N ASN A 44 1.44 -8.86 10.98
CA ASN A 44 0.55 -9.78 11.69
C ASN A 44 1.21 -10.10 13.04
N GLU A 45 0.58 -9.72 14.15
CA GLU A 45 1.12 -10.03 15.48
C GLU A 45 0.98 -11.51 15.84
N THR A 46 -0.08 -12.19 15.37
CA THR A 46 -0.31 -13.63 15.60
C THR A 46 0.81 -14.45 14.98
N GLU A 47 1.17 -14.12 13.74
CA GLU A 47 2.22 -14.82 12.98
C GLU A 47 3.62 -14.23 13.19
N ALA A 48 3.71 -13.12 13.91
CA ALA A 48 4.93 -12.37 14.22
C ALA A 48 5.79 -11.93 13.01
N PHE A 49 5.23 -11.76 11.82
CA PHE A 49 5.95 -11.28 10.63
C PHE A 49 5.18 -10.23 9.81
N ILE A 50 5.90 -9.51 8.93
CA ILE A 50 5.30 -8.58 7.98
C ILE A 50 4.68 -9.37 6.82
N ASN A 51 3.36 -9.34 6.73
CA ASN A 51 2.56 -10.11 5.79
C ASN A 51 2.47 -9.46 4.40
N ASP A 52 2.31 -8.15 4.35
CA ASP A 52 2.20 -7.40 3.10
C ASP A 52 2.94 -6.08 3.24
N GLY A 53 3.49 -5.59 2.15
CA GLY A 53 3.85 -4.19 2.08
C GLY A 53 4.16 -3.73 0.67
N ALA A 54 4.28 -2.41 0.56
CA ALA A 54 4.54 -1.77 -0.70
C ALA A 54 5.44 -0.56 -0.50
N VAL A 55 6.31 -0.36 -1.48
CA VAL A 55 7.04 0.89 -1.69
C VAL A 55 6.61 1.46 -3.03
N ARG A 56 6.31 2.75 -3.08
CA ARG A 56 5.85 3.44 -4.28
C ARG A 56 6.62 4.74 -4.43
N LEU A 57 7.07 5.01 -5.64
CA LEU A 57 7.67 6.26 -6.05
C LEU A 57 6.85 6.80 -7.20
N PHE A 58 6.50 8.08 -7.15
CA PHE A 58 5.72 8.73 -8.19
C PHE A 58 6.26 10.11 -8.49
N LEU A 59 6.50 10.40 -9.76
CA LEU A 59 6.88 11.72 -10.24
C LEU A 59 5.80 12.23 -11.19
N LYS A 60 5.22 13.39 -10.87
CA LYS A 60 4.29 14.10 -11.76
C LYS A 60 4.98 15.29 -12.42
N ARG A 61 4.84 15.41 -13.74
CA ARG A 61 5.35 16.53 -14.55
C ARG A 61 4.26 16.99 -15.52
N GLY A 62 3.59 18.09 -15.18
CA GLY A 62 2.54 18.66 -16.02
C GLY A 62 1.43 17.65 -16.32
N CYS A 63 1.28 17.32 -17.60
CA CYS A 63 0.28 16.39 -18.14
C CYS A 63 0.71 14.92 -18.17
N TRP A 64 1.81 14.55 -17.50
CA TRP A 64 2.20 13.15 -17.37
C TRP A 64 2.78 12.83 -16.01
N GLY A 65 2.82 11.55 -15.68
CA GLY A 65 3.45 11.01 -14.49
C GLY A 65 4.11 9.67 -14.77
N ILE A 66 5.10 9.33 -13.95
CA ILE A 66 5.75 8.02 -13.95
C ILE A 66 5.77 7.49 -12.53
N GLY A 67 5.36 6.24 -12.37
CA GLY A 67 5.31 5.54 -11.09
C GLY A 67 6.14 4.28 -11.12
N LEU A 68 6.88 4.01 -10.05
CA LEU A 68 7.51 2.72 -9.80
C LEU A 68 6.99 2.19 -8.46
N SER A 69 6.54 0.95 -8.43
CA SER A 69 6.11 0.31 -7.21
C SER A 69 6.70 -1.08 -7.06
N GLY A 70 7.11 -1.40 -5.84
CA GLY A 70 7.44 -2.74 -5.40
C GLY A 70 6.42 -3.18 -4.37
N LEU A 71 5.80 -4.34 -4.58
CA LEU A 71 4.92 -4.97 -3.60
C LEU A 71 5.59 -6.27 -3.16
N TYR A 72 5.56 -6.54 -1.86
CA TYR A 72 5.97 -7.81 -1.31
C TYR A 72 4.83 -8.38 -0.48
N LYS A 73 4.65 -9.68 -0.56
CA LYS A 73 3.63 -10.39 0.18
C LYS A 73 4.18 -11.73 0.65
N LYS A 74 3.98 -12.03 1.92
CA LYS A 74 4.21 -13.34 2.50
C LYS A 74 2.85 -14.02 2.69
N LYS A 75 2.79 -15.32 2.49
CA LYS A 75 1.57 -16.10 2.76
C LYS A 75 1.97 -17.45 3.31
N ILE A 76 1.41 -17.83 4.45
CA ILE A 76 1.54 -19.20 4.96
C ILE A 76 0.72 -20.11 4.04
N VAL A 77 1.38 -21.14 3.53
CA VAL A 77 0.77 -22.11 2.59
C VAL A 77 0.44 -23.43 3.28
N SER A 78 1.18 -23.78 4.32
CA SER A 78 0.89 -24.94 5.17
C SER A 78 1.56 -24.81 6.53
N ASP A 79 0.86 -25.24 7.58
CA ASP A 79 1.47 -25.49 8.88
C ASP A 79 1.98 -26.93 8.93
N SER A 80 3.29 -27.08 9.18
CA SER A 80 3.93 -28.38 9.38
C SER A 80 4.48 -28.49 10.80
N PRO A 81 4.70 -29.70 11.33
CA PRO A 81 5.35 -29.89 12.63
C PRO A 81 6.74 -29.26 12.72
N ASP A 82 7.41 -29.08 11.57
CA ASP A 82 8.74 -28.47 11.46
C ASP A 82 8.69 -26.93 11.32
N GLY A 83 7.49 -26.35 11.36
CA GLY A 83 7.23 -24.91 11.24
C GLY A 83 6.35 -24.54 10.03
N PRO A 84 5.87 -23.28 9.97
CA PRO A 84 5.05 -22.79 8.87
C PRO A 84 5.87 -22.66 7.58
N VAL A 85 5.31 -23.15 6.47
CA VAL A 85 5.86 -22.95 5.12
C VAL A 85 5.35 -21.63 4.58
N ILE A 86 6.26 -20.65 4.47
CA ILE A 86 5.95 -19.31 3.99
C ILE A 86 6.30 -19.22 2.51
N ASN A 87 5.33 -18.82 1.69
CA ASN A 87 5.55 -18.44 0.30
C ASN A 87 5.70 -16.93 0.21
N GLU A 88 6.73 -16.47 -0.51
CA GLU A 88 7.04 -15.06 -0.69
C GLU A 88 6.79 -14.66 -2.15
N GLU A 89 5.98 -13.64 -2.36
CA GLU A 89 5.68 -13.07 -3.67
C GLU A 89 6.20 -11.63 -3.71
N THR A 90 7.00 -11.31 -4.73
CA THR A 90 7.46 -9.94 -4.98
C THR A 90 7.01 -9.51 -6.37
N LYS A 91 6.39 -8.33 -6.47
CA LYS A 91 5.94 -7.72 -7.72
C LYS A 91 6.56 -6.36 -7.90
N ILE A 92 6.98 -6.06 -9.12
CA ILE A 92 7.48 -4.75 -9.51
C ILE A 92 6.58 -4.25 -10.64
N MET A 93 6.11 -3.02 -10.53
CA MET A 93 5.26 -2.39 -11.54
C MET A 93 5.77 -0.99 -11.85
N LEU A 94 5.99 -0.74 -13.14
CA LEU A 94 6.24 0.57 -13.73
C LEU A 94 4.94 1.06 -14.37
N SER A 95 4.49 2.26 -14.00
CA SER A 95 3.33 2.92 -14.60
C SER A 95 3.73 4.24 -15.26
N ILE A 96 3.08 4.56 -16.37
CA ILE A 96 3.19 5.86 -17.04
C ILE A 96 1.76 6.37 -17.23
N ASP A 97 1.47 7.51 -16.61
CA ASP A 97 0.14 8.09 -16.60
C ASP A 97 0.13 9.34 -17.48
N LEU A 98 -0.80 9.42 -18.44
CA LEU A 98 -1.07 10.63 -19.21
C LEU A 98 -2.27 11.35 -18.60
N LEU A 99 -2.02 12.49 -17.98
CA LEU A 99 -2.99 13.30 -17.24
C LEU A 99 -3.41 14.49 -18.11
N GLY A 100 -4.71 14.73 -18.28
CA GLY A 100 -5.21 15.89 -19.04
C GLY A 100 -5.53 15.64 -20.51
N LEU A 101 -5.44 14.40 -21.01
CA LEU A 101 -6.03 14.04 -22.32
C LEU A 101 -7.56 14.24 -22.33
N GLY A 102 -8.20 14.24 -21.16
CA GLY A 102 -9.62 14.57 -20.99
C GLY A 102 -9.93 16.08 -21.00
N ASP A 103 -8.98 16.94 -20.61
CA ASP A 103 -9.18 18.40 -20.54
C ASP A 103 -9.09 19.05 -21.92
N THR A 104 -8.45 18.41 -22.90
CA THR A 104 -8.45 18.86 -24.31
C THR A 104 -9.72 18.46 -25.08
N LEU A 105 -10.53 17.54 -24.54
CA LEU A 105 -11.75 17.04 -25.19
C LEU A 105 -13.04 17.49 -24.49
N GLY A 106 -12.94 18.16 -23.33
CA GLY A 106 -14.09 18.69 -22.60
C GLY A 106 -13.82 20.13 -22.19
N GLU A 107 -14.54 21.06 -22.81
CA GLU A 107 -14.67 22.42 -22.30
C GLU A 107 -15.01 22.42 -20.80
N VAL A 108 -14.16 23.04 -19.99
CA VAL A 108 -14.45 23.64 -18.68
C VAL A 108 -15.25 22.75 -17.71
N ALA A 109 -14.61 21.74 -17.12
CA ALA A 109 -15.11 21.13 -15.88
C ALA A 109 -14.52 21.85 -14.67
N GLN A 110 -15.35 22.60 -13.95
CA GLN A 110 -14.97 23.26 -12.69
C GLN A 110 -14.40 22.23 -11.68
N PRO A 111 -13.40 22.59 -10.87
CA PRO A 111 -12.86 21.70 -9.86
C PRO A 111 -13.94 21.36 -8.83
N LEU A 112 -14.31 20.08 -8.73
CA LEU A 112 -15.20 19.59 -7.69
C LEU A 112 -14.52 19.78 -6.34
N ALA A 113 -14.99 20.78 -5.59
CA ALA A 113 -14.60 21.01 -4.22
C ALA A 113 -14.87 19.75 -3.37
N GLY A 114 -13.88 19.33 -2.58
CA GLY A 114 -14.16 18.56 -1.36
C GLY A 114 -13.65 17.14 -1.24
N ARG A 115 -12.86 16.59 -2.17
CA ARG A 115 -12.23 15.27 -1.92
C ARG A 115 -10.86 15.45 -1.25
N LYS A 116 -10.86 15.48 0.08
CA LYS A 116 -9.66 15.21 0.89
C LYS A 116 -9.20 13.79 0.58
N ILE A 117 -7.95 13.65 0.15
CA ILE A 117 -7.21 12.39 0.13
C ILE A 117 -6.54 12.28 1.50
#